data_AF-A0AA87M1L3-F1
#
_entry.id   AF-A0AA87M1L3-F1
#
_cell.length_a   1.000
_cell.length_b   1.000
_cell.length_c   1.000
_cell.angle_alpha   90.00
_cell.angle_beta   90.00
_cell.angle_gamma   90.00
#
_symmetry.space_group_name_H-M   'P 1'
#
loop_
_entity.id
_entity.type
_entity.pdbx_description
1 polymer ?
#
loop_
_entity_poly.entity_id
_entity_poly.type
_entity_poly.pdbx_seq_one_letter_code
_entity_poly.pdbx_strand_id
1 'polypeptide(L)'
;MKQRYCRVCGGWHELDAWPHNCLPERIMSASDLPAPRFVSDGIEIRSMHDGQMYTSKSKLRSEYRAHGVEEIGNEKPRPVEKPKADRKAIRETLRTTYAEYNS
;
A
#
# COMPACT_ATOMS: atom_id res chain seq x y z
N MET A 1 31.08 4.53 8.27
CA MET A 1 29.77 3.89 8.56
C MET A 1 28.66 4.86 8.22
N LYS A 2 27.75 4.49 7.32
CA LYS A 2 26.60 5.33 6.97
C LYS A 2 25.37 4.83 7.73
N GLN A 3 24.87 5.65 8.65
CA GLN A 3 23.69 5.33 9.45
C GLN A 3 22.48 6.13 8.96
N ARG A 4 21.29 5.57 9.15
CA ARG A 4 20.01 6.23 8.84
C ARG A 4 19.06 6.08 10.02
N TYR A 5 18.31 7.15 10.29
CA TYR A 5 17.24 7.16 11.29
C TYR A 5 16.04 6.33 10.84
N CYS A 6 15.61 5.39 11.70
CA CYS A 6 14.47 4.50 11.45
C CYS A 6 13.17 5.12 11.97
N ARG A 7 12.16 5.26 11.09
CA ARG A 7 10.83 5.77 11.47
C ARG A 7 9.93 4.74 12.15
N VAL A 8 10.31 3.46 12.15
CA VAL A 8 9.52 2.37 12.75
C VAL A 8 9.81 2.24 14.25
N CYS A 9 11.09 2.18 14.62
CA CYS A 9 11.52 2.02 16.02
C CYS A 9 12.05 3.31 16.67
N GLY A 10 12.34 4.35 15.89
CA GLY A 10 12.91 5.61 16.39
C GLY A 10 14.41 5.58 16.69
N GLY A 11 15.13 4.53 16.29
CA GLY A 11 16.57 4.38 16.48
C GLY A 11 17.42 4.69 15.24
N TRP A 12 18.74 4.70 15.40
CA TRP A 12 19.72 4.78 14.30
C TRP A 12 20.23 3.40 13.95
N HIS A 13 20.23 3.05 12.66
CA HIS A 13 20.73 1.76 12.16
C HIS A 13 21.74 1.97 11.04
N GLU A 14 22.64 1.01 10.90
CA GLU A 14 23.54 0.94 9.75
C GLU A 14 22.76 0.55 8.50
N LEU A 15 23.08 1.19 7.37
CA LEU A 15 22.38 0.95 6.11
C LEU A 15 22.56 -0.48 5.59
N ASP A 16 23.75 -1.06 5.80
CA ASP A 16 24.11 -2.38 5.28
C ASP A 16 23.66 -3.53 6.21
N ALA A 17 23.24 -3.22 7.44
CA ALA A 17 22.80 -4.17 8.46
C ALA A 17 21.45 -3.75 9.05
N TRP A 18 20.47 -3.45 8.18
CA TRP A 18 19.16 -2.99 8.62
C TRP A 18 18.37 -4.10 9.32
N PRO A 19 17.85 -3.89 10.54
CA PRO A 19 17.11 -4.91 11.28
C PRO A 19 15.85 -5.38 10.53
N HIS A 20 15.62 -6.70 10.48
CA HIS A 20 14.45 -7.27 9.79
C HIS A 20 13.11 -6.76 10.32
N ASN A 21 13.00 -6.50 11.63
CA ASN A 21 11.80 -5.93 12.26
C ASN A 21 11.55 -4.46 11.87
N CYS A 22 12.57 -3.78 11.35
CA CYS A 22 12.51 -2.39 10.89
C CYS A 22 12.49 -2.27 9.37
N LEU A 23 12.52 -3.39 8.64
CA LEU A 23 12.46 -3.42 7.19
C LEU A 23 11.02 -3.14 6.74
N PRO A 24 10.80 -2.22 5.77
CA PRO A 24 9.46 -2.06 5.19
C PRO A 24 8.99 -3.36 4.53
N GLU A 25 7.68 -3.57 4.55
CA GLU A 25 7.06 -4.74 3.92
C GLU A 25 7.37 -4.77 2.42
N ARG A 26 7.75 -5.96 1.92
CA ARG A 26 8.12 -6.13 0.51
C ARG A 26 6.89 -6.01 -0.37
N ILE A 27 6.90 -5.02 -1.26
CA ILE A 27 5.86 -4.87 -2.28
C ILE A 27 6.20 -5.81 -3.44
N MET A 28 5.54 -6.97 -3.53
CA MET A 28 5.82 -7.96 -4.59
C MET A 28 5.65 -7.43 -6.01
N SER A 29 4.81 -6.39 -6.19
CA SER A 29 4.57 -5.75 -7.49
C SER A 29 5.57 -4.64 -7.83
N ALA A 30 6.57 -4.39 -6.97
CA ALA A 30 7.62 -3.39 -7.18
C ALA A 30 8.98 -4.09 -7.31
N SER A 31 9.81 -3.62 -8.23
CA SER A 31 11.21 -4.05 -8.29
C SER A 31 12.04 -3.32 -7.22
N ASP A 32 13.15 -3.94 -6.80
CA ASP A 32 14.11 -3.34 -5.86
C ASP A 32 15.01 -2.28 -6.54
N LEU A 33 14.88 -2.09 -7.85
CA LEU A 33 15.64 -1.11 -8.62
C LEU A 33 15.01 0.28 -8.49
N PRO A 34 15.80 1.37 -8.49
CA PRO A 34 15.30 2.74 -8.50
C PRO A 34 14.76 3.11 -9.88
N ALA A 35 13.68 2.45 -10.30
CA ALA A 35 13.02 2.67 -11.57
C ALA A 35 11.64 3.32 -11.34
N PRO A 36 11.22 4.28 -12.20
CA PRO A 36 9.88 4.82 -12.15
C PRO A 36 8.86 3.72 -12.45
N ARG A 37 7.75 3.70 -11.71
CA ARG A 37 6.59 2.85 -12.04
C ARG A 37 5.90 3.43 -13.27
N PHE A 38 5.77 2.64 -14.32
CA PHE A 38 5.06 3.04 -15.53
C PHE A 38 3.73 2.28 -15.65
N VAL A 39 2.64 3.02 -15.86
CA VAL A 39 1.31 2.46 -16.15
C VAL A 39 0.82 3.14 -17.42
N SER A 40 0.60 2.38 -18.48
CA SER A 40 0.14 2.92 -19.76
C SER A 40 -1.38 3.00 -19.84
N ASP A 41 -1.88 4.10 -20.40
CA ASP A 41 -3.30 4.23 -20.79
C ASP A 41 -3.56 3.75 -22.23
N GLY A 42 -2.50 3.47 -23.00
CA GLY A 42 -2.59 3.02 -24.39
C GLY A 42 -3.19 1.63 -24.52
N ILE A 43 -4.18 1.51 -25.40
CA ILE A 43 -4.90 0.27 -25.75
C ILE A 43 -5.46 0.47 -27.14
N GLU A 44 -5.43 -0.53 -28.02
CA GLU A 44 -6.10 -0.46 -29.31
C GLU A 44 -7.27 -1.46 -29.33
N ILE A 45 -8.49 -0.95 -29.13
CA ILE A 45 -9.69 -1.79 -29.05
C ILE A 45 -10.87 -1.15 -29.77
N ARG A 46 -11.68 -1.99 -30.40
CA ARG A 46 -12.98 -1.60 -30.92
C ARG A 46 -14.03 -1.71 -29.82
N SER A 47 -14.71 -0.62 -29.52
CA SER A 47 -15.83 -0.63 -28.58
C SER A 47 -17.02 -1.37 -29.18
N MET A 48 -17.69 -2.18 -28.35
CA MET A 48 -18.89 -2.93 -28.75
C MET A 48 -20.18 -2.11 -28.63
N HIS A 49 -20.10 -0.95 -27.95
CA HIS A 49 -21.22 -0.04 -27.76
C HIS A 49 -21.47 0.81 -29.00
N ASP A 50 -20.42 1.47 -29.50
CA ASP A 50 -20.48 2.46 -30.59
C ASP A 50 -19.73 2.00 -31.86
N GLY A 51 -19.01 0.87 -31.79
CA GLY A 51 -18.20 0.35 -32.89
C GLY A 51 -16.91 1.11 -33.18
N GLN A 52 -16.59 2.15 -32.41
CA GLN A 52 -15.43 3.03 -32.65
C GLN A 52 -14.12 2.42 -32.13
N MET A 53 -13.00 2.82 -32.74
CA MET A 53 -11.66 2.45 -32.26
C MET A 53 -11.18 3.43 -31.20
N TYR A 54 -10.79 2.90 -30.05
CA TYR A 54 -10.21 3.66 -28.95
C TYR A 54 -8.73 3.31 -28.79
N THR A 55 -7.90 4.35 -28.64
CA THR A 55 -6.46 4.26 -28.35
C THR A 55 -6.13 4.48 -26.86
N SER A 56 -7.14 4.81 -26.05
CA SER A 56 -7.02 5.22 -24.65
C SER A 56 -8.08 4.53 -23.80
N LYS A 57 -7.64 3.87 -22.72
CA LYS A 57 -8.53 3.15 -21.78
C LYS A 57 -9.43 4.11 -21.02
N SER A 58 -8.88 5.26 -20.61
CA SER A 58 -9.63 6.30 -19.92
C SER A 58 -10.78 6.85 -20.78
N LYS A 59 -10.53 7.09 -22.08
CA LYS A 59 -11.55 7.56 -23.03
C LYS A 59 -12.65 6.53 -23.28
N LEU A 60 -12.29 5.26 -23.45
CA LEU A 60 -13.27 4.18 -23.59
C LEU A 60 -14.22 4.11 -22.37
N ARG A 61 -13.65 4.18 -21.15
CA ARG A 61 -14.43 4.13 -19.91
C ARG A 61 -15.28 5.38 -19.67
N SER A 62 -14.85 6.56 -20.13
CA SER A 62 -15.71 7.74 -20.05
C SER A 62 -16.93 7.60 -20.95
N GLU A 63 -16.76 7.04 -22.15
CA GLU A 63 -17.87 6.79 -23.06
C GLU A 63 -18.86 5.79 -22.45
N TYR A 64 -18.38 4.64 -21.98
CA TYR A 64 -19.23 3.63 -21.33
C TYR A 64 -20.02 4.20 -20.15
N ARG A 65 -19.39 5.02 -19.29
CA ARG A 65 -20.09 5.69 -18.19
C ARG A 65 -21.14 6.69 -18.66
N ALA A 66 -20.89 7.41 -19.76
CA ALA A 66 -21.85 8.35 -20.34
C ALA A 66 -23.12 7.65 -20.83
N HIS A 67 -23.01 6.37 -21.24
CA HIS A 67 -24.13 5.54 -21.66
C HIS A 67 -24.72 4.66 -20.54
N GLY A 68 -24.38 4.97 -19.29
CA GLY A 68 -24.96 4.30 -18.11
C GLY A 68 -24.36 2.92 -17.81
N VAL A 69 -23.23 2.56 -18.42
CA VAL A 69 -22.52 1.32 -18.11
C VAL A 69 -21.64 1.52 -16.87
N GLU A 70 -21.72 0.59 -15.93
CA GLU A 70 -20.89 0.55 -14.72
C GLU A 70 -19.74 -0.46 -14.88
N GLU A 71 -18.51 -0.04 -14.56
CA GLU A 71 -17.32 -0.92 -14.62
C GLU A 71 -17.24 -1.78 -13.34
N ILE A 72 -17.58 -3.06 -13.47
CA ILE A 72 -17.46 -4.06 -12.39
C ILE A 72 -16.00 -4.51 -12.24
N GLY A 73 -15.55 -4.75 -11.01
CA GLY A 73 -14.21 -5.26 -10.70
C GLY A 73 -13.15 -4.18 -10.46
N ASN A 74 -13.54 -2.91 -10.48
CA ASN A 74 -12.69 -1.77 -10.10
C ASN A 74 -13.18 -1.10 -8.81
N GLU A 75 -13.89 -1.85 -7.95
CA GLU A 75 -14.34 -1.36 -6.66
C GLU A 75 -13.15 -1.11 -5.75
N LYS A 76 -13.13 0.04 -5.06
CA LYS A 76 -12.10 0.29 -4.06
C LYS A 76 -12.29 -0.70 -2.91
N PRO A 77 -11.26 -1.47 -2.53
CA PRO A 77 -11.37 -2.35 -1.37
C PRO A 77 -11.69 -1.49 -0.14
N ARG A 78 -12.66 -1.95 0.66
CA ARG A 78 -13.01 -1.25 1.90
C ARG A 78 -11.78 -1.28 2.82
N PRO A 79 -11.37 -0.14 3.40
CA PRO A 79 -10.29 -0.13 4.39
C PRO A 79 -10.62 -1.11 5.51
N VAL A 80 -9.66 -1.97 5.87
CA VAL A 80 -9.78 -2.80 7.07
C VAL A 80 -9.67 -1.87 8.28
N GLU A 81 -10.78 -1.67 8.99
CA GLU A 81 -10.78 -0.93 10.25
C GLU A 81 -10.01 -1.74 11.30
N LYS A 82 -8.78 -1.31 11.57
CA LYS A 82 -8.01 -1.90 12.68
C LYS A 82 -8.68 -1.47 13.99
N PRO A 83 -9.01 -2.41 14.89
CA PRO A 83 -9.54 -2.04 16.20
C PRO A 83 -8.54 -1.11 16.89
N LYS A 84 -9.06 -0.06 17.52
CA LYS A 84 -8.24 0.89 18.27
C LYS A 84 -7.58 0.15 19.43
N ALA A 85 -6.26 0.24 19.52
CA ALA A 85 -5.52 -0.39 20.61
C ALA A 85 -5.96 0.19 21.97
N ASP A 86 -6.27 -0.67 22.93
CA ASP A 86 -6.56 -0.27 24.31
C ASP A 86 -5.25 0.13 25.01
N ARG A 87 -4.96 1.42 24.97
CA ARG A 87 -3.74 1.99 25.57
C ARG A 87 -3.69 1.80 27.08
N LYS A 88 -4.83 1.66 27.76
CA LYS A 88 -4.88 1.49 29.21
C LYS A 88 -4.48 0.06 29.56
N ALA A 89 -5.12 -0.93 28.92
CA ALA A 89 -4.77 -2.34 29.10
C ALA A 89 -3.30 -2.60 28.79
N ILE A 90 -2.77 -2.05 27.69
CA ILE A 90 -1.34 -2.18 27.33
C ILE A 90 -0.43 -1.60 28.42
N ARG A 91 -0.79 -0.46 29.01
CA ARG A 91 0.03 0.17 30.05
C ARG A 91 -0.02 -0.62 31.36
N GLU A 92 -1.18 -1.15 31.72
CA GLU A 92 -1.34 -1.98 32.92
C GLU A 92 -0.55 -3.28 32.79
N THR A 93 -0.66 -3.98 31.66
CA THR A 93 0.12 -5.20 31.42
C THR A 93 1.62 -4.94 31.46
N LEU A 94 2.09 -3.87 30.81
CA LEU A 94 3.51 -3.47 30.85
C LEU A 94 3.99 -3.17 32.27
N ARG A 95 3.16 -2.57 33.13
CA ARG A 95 3.53 -2.32 34.53
C ARG A 95 3.66 -3.61 35.32
N THR A 96 2.72 -4.53 35.16
CA THR A 96 2.73 -5.82 35.86
C THR A 96 3.95 -6.64 35.46
N THR A 97 4.21 -6.81 34.16
CA THR A 97 5.36 -7.58 33.69
C THR A 97 6.69 -6.97 34.12
N TYR A 98 6.81 -5.64 34.17
CA TYR A 98 8.01 -4.97 34.66
C TYR A 98 8.21 -5.13 36.16
N ALA A 99 7.13 -5.24 36.94
CA ALA A 99 7.20 -5.53 38.37
C ALA A 99 7.63 -6.98 38.63
N GLU A 100 7.06 -7.94 37.90
CA GLU A 100 7.43 -9.36 37.96
C GLU A 100 8.88 -9.63 37.52
N TYR A 101 9.39 -8.88 36.54
CA TYR A 101 10.77 -9.03 36.09
C TYR A 101 11.80 -8.51 37.09
N ASN A 102 11.45 -7.52 37.91
CA ASN A 102 12.36 -6.89 38.88
C ASN A 102 12.22 -7.43 40.32
N SER A 103 11.34 -8.41 40.55
CA SER A 103 11.20 -9.14 41.81
C SER A 103 12.03 -10.42 41.80
#